data_AF-J9G864-F1
#
_entry.id   AF-J9G864-F1
#
_cell.length_a   1.000
_cell.length_b   1.000
_cell.length_c   1.000
_cell.angle_alpha   90.00
_cell.angle_beta   90.00
_cell.angle_gamma   90.00
#
_symmetry.space_group_name_H-M   'P 1'
#
loop_
_entity.id
_entity.type
_entity.pdbx_description
1 polymer ?
#
loop_
_entity_poly.entity_id
_entity_poly.type
_entity_poly.pdbx_seq_one_letter_code
_entity_poly.pdbx_strand_id
1 'polypeptide(L)' 'MNVDENDDVVGQFGIRNIPTVLFFKDGKMVDKIVGATSKNKFIEKIESLLG' A
#
# COMPACT_ATOMS: atom_id res chain seq x y z
N MET A 1 -5.59 -4.29 -8.01
CA MET A 1 -5.93 -5.52 -7.26
C MET A 1 -7.30 -5.30 -6.65
N ASN A 2 -8.25 -6.20 -6.91
CA ASN A 2 -9.55 -6.20 -6.24
C ASN A 2 -9.42 -7.02 -4.95
N VAL A 3 -9.86 -6.50 -3.80
CA VAL A 3 -9.74 -7.23 -2.53
C VAL A 3 -10.65 -8.46 -2.48
N ASP A 4 -11.84 -8.37 -3.09
CA ASP A 4 -12.85 -9.44 -3.08
C ASP A 4 -12.42 -10.68 -3.87
N GLU A 5 -11.45 -10.53 -4.77
CA GLU A 5 -10.93 -11.61 -5.62
C GLU A 5 -9.56 -12.14 -5.15
N ASN A 6 -8.98 -11.54 -4.10
CA ASN A 6 -7.59 -11.77 -3.69
C ASN A 6 -7.46 -11.98 -2.17
N ASP A 7 -8.37 -12.74 -1.58
CA ASP A 7 -8.44 -12.99 -0.13
C ASP A 7 -7.12 -13.45 0.49
N ASP A 8 -6.37 -14.31 -0.19
CA ASP A 8 -5.06 -14.79 0.28
C ASP A 8 -4.05 -13.63 0.43
N VAL A 9 -4.00 -12.75 -0.57
CA VAL A 9 -3.10 -11.59 -0.60
C VAL A 9 -3.54 -10.55 0.42
N VAL A 10 -4.85 -10.32 0.55
CA VAL A 10 -5.46 -9.43 1.55
C VAL A 10 -5.11 -9.91 2.95
N GLY A 11 -5.24 -11.22 3.21
CA GLY A 11 -4.85 -11.85 4.46
C GLY A 11 -3.36 -11.75 4.74
N GLN A 12 -2.51 -12.08 3.77
CA GLN A 12 -1.05 -12.00 3.87
C GLN A 12 -0.56 -10.61 4.30
N PHE A 13 -1.18 -9.55 3.76
CA PHE A 13 -0.79 -8.16 4.05
C PHE A 13 -1.66 -7.48 5.11
N GLY A 14 -2.60 -8.20 5.72
CA GLY A 14 -3.47 -7.70 6.78
C GLY A 14 -4.31 -6.50 6.35
N ILE A 15 -4.80 -6.49 5.11
CA ILE A 15 -5.65 -5.41 4.58
C ILE A 15 -7.05 -5.58 5.16
N ARG A 16 -7.46 -4.63 6.01
CA ARG A 16 -8.79 -4.65 6.67
C ARG A 16 -9.70 -3.51 6.22
N ASN A 17 -9.11 -2.42 5.76
CA ASN A 17 -9.82 -1.20 5.37
C ASN A 17 -9.40 -0.82 3.95
N ILE A 18 -10.36 -0.41 3.13
CA ILE A 18 -10.12 0.10 1.76
C ILE A 18 -10.40 1.61 1.67
N PRO A 19 -9.67 2.34 0.80
CA PRO A 19 -8.54 1.89 0.00
C PRO A 19 -7.27 1.69 0.87
N THR A 20 -6.40 0.75 0.49
CA THR A 20 -5.05 0.60 1.07
C THR A 20 -4.03 0.54 -0.06
N VAL A 21 -2.98 1.34 0.02
CA VAL A 21 -1.87 1.37 -0.93
C VAL A 21 -0.64 0.80 -0.26
N LEU A 22 -0.04 -0.23 -0.86
CA LEU A 22 1.15 -0.91 -0.37
C LEU A 22 2.37 -0.49 -1.19
N PHE A 23 3.50 -0.24 -0.52
CA PHE A 23 4.76 0.12 -1.16
C PHE A 23 5.75 -1.03 -1.03
N PHE A 24 6.35 -1.42 -2.15
CA PHE A 24 7.33 -2.50 -2.22
C PHE A 24 8.65 -1.98 -2.77
N LYS A 25 9.78 -2.44 -2.20
CA LYS A 25 11.14 -2.22 -2.69
C LYS A 25 11.88 -3.56 -2.61
N ASP A 26 12.55 -3.96 -3.69
CA ASP A 26 13.29 -5.23 -3.78
C ASP A 26 12.45 -6.47 -3.39
N GLY A 27 11.19 -6.49 -3.82
CA GLY A 27 10.24 -7.58 -3.54
C GLY A 27 9.74 -7.63 -2.09
N LYS A 28 10.14 -6.69 -1.22
CA LYS A 28 9.68 -6.60 0.17
C LYS A 28 8.74 -5.43 0.35
N MET A 29 7.68 -5.61 1.13
CA MET A 29 6.84 -4.50 1.56
C MET A 29 7.66 -3.60 2.49
N VAL A 30 7.79 -2.34 2.12
CA VAL A 30 8.49 -1.33 2.91
C VAL A 30 7.54 -0.37 3.61
N ASP A 31 6.31 -0.22 3.11
CA ASP A 31 5.33 0.69 3.72
C ASP A 31 3.90 0.48 3.24
N LYS A 32 2.95 1.20 3.87
CA LYS A 32 1.55 1.29 3.42
C LYS A 32 0.85 2.59 3.83
N ILE A 33 -0.14 2.98 3.03
CA ILE A 33 -1.12 4.03 3.35
C ILE A 33 -2.50 3.38 3.42
N VAL A 34 -3.21 3.61 4.52
CA VAL A 34 -4.58 3.15 4.72
C VAL A 34 -5.53 4.35 4.65
N GLY A 35 -6.60 4.19 3.88
CA GLY A 35 -7.58 5.24 3.61
C GLY A 35 -7.19 6.16 2.46
N ALA A 36 -8.12 7.05 2.11
CA ALA A 36 -7.88 8.06 1.09
C ALA A 36 -6.96 9.17 1.61
N THR A 37 -6.11 9.70 0.74
CA THR A 37 -5.25 10.84 1.08
C THR A 37 -4.92 11.68 -0.15
N SER A 38 -4.21 12.79 0.06
CA SER A 38 -3.87 13.74 -1.01
C SER A 38 -2.78 13.20 -1.93
N LYS A 39 -2.75 13.71 -3.17
CA LYS A 39 -1.68 13.43 -4.14
C LYS A 39 -0.29 13.75 -3.56
N ASN A 40 -0.14 14.88 -2.86
CA ASN A 40 1.14 15.29 -2.30
C ASN A 40 1.66 14.27 -1.28
N LYS A 41 0.78 13.69 -0.45
CA LYS A 41 1.19 12.66 0.50
C LYS A 41 1.73 11.40 -0.19
N PHE A 42 1.19 11.05 -1.36
CA PHE A 42 1.74 9.95 -2.15
C PHE A 42 3.12 10.31 -2.74
N ILE A 43 3.31 11.53 -3.24
CA ILE A 43 4.59 12.00 -3.79
C ILE A 43 5.67 11.95 -2.69
N GLU A 44 5.41 12.58 -1.55
CA GLU A 44 6.32 12.59 -0.40
C GLU A 44 6.69 11.18 0.04
N LYS A 45 5.72 10.26 0.05
CA LYS A 45 5.94 8.86 0.42
C LYS A 45 6.86 8.15 -0.56
N ILE A 46 6.63 8.33 -1.86
CA ILE A 46 7.45 7.72 -2.91
C ILE A 46 8.88 8.27 -2.84
N GLU A 47 9.04 9.59 -2.75
CA GLU A 47 10.36 10.24 -2.65
C GLU A 47 11.13 9.75 -1.42
N SER A 48 10.47 9.66 -0.26
CA SER A 48 11.08 9.11 0.96
C SER A 48 11.54 7.65 0.83
N LEU A 49 10.94 6.86 -0.05
CA LEU A 49 11.29 5.44 -0.25
C LEU A 49 12.34 5.24 -1.36
N LEU A 50 12.48 6.22 -2.26
CA LEU A 50 13.46 6.24 -3.35
C LEU A 50 14.84 6.76 -2.96
N GLY A 51 14.96 7.31 -1.74
CA GLY A 51 16.24 7.75 -1.17
C GLY A 51 17.38 6.77 -1.35
#